data_AF-A0A0K6GL32-F1
#
_entry.id   AF-A0A0K6GL32-F1
#
_cell.length_a   1.000
_cell.length_b   1.000
_cell.length_c   1.000
_cell.angle_alpha   90.00
_cell.angle_beta   90.00
_cell.angle_gamma   90.00
#
_symmetry.space_group_name_H-M   'P 1'
#
loop_
_entity.id
_entity.type
_entity.pdbx_description
1 polymer ?
#
loop_
_entity_poly.entity_id
_entity_poly.type
_entity_poly.pdbx_seq_one_letter_code
_entity_poly.pdbx_strand_id
1 'polypeptide(L)'
;MIVPKTFQHPLFFSIDSINIPTFQPFPMMMKHVPFYYDMTQEEKPWQRKEQSLPAIFQLWEEEKREFAPLFATRQGNKAKDGMVRGISYFLCALHWLNERAVSDVCHWEKEVGSLPLSPLNVVDRLSFIFARPILHHSFVQLDELFTELMKLFYKQMVQQKRD
;
A
#
# COMPACT_ATOMS: atom_id res chain seq x y z
N MET A 1 3.16 -14.25 15.04
CA MET A 1 4.36 -13.80 14.29
C MET A 1 4.92 -12.58 14.97
N ILE A 2 6.23 -12.53 15.18
CA ILE A 2 6.92 -11.34 15.68
C ILE A 2 7.00 -10.33 14.54
N VAL A 3 6.55 -9.09 14.79
CA VAL A 3 6.61 -8.00 13.83
C VAL A 3 8.03 -7.40 13.87
N PRO A 4 8.78 -7.34 12.75
CA PRO A 4 10.10 -6.73 12.75
C PRO A 4 10.04 -5.26 13.17
N LYS A 5 11.08 -4.78 13.87
CA LYS A 5 11.10 -3.40 14.41
C LYS A 5 10.85 -2.31 13.38
N THR A 6 11.33 -2.50 12.15
CA THR A 6 11.16 -1.56 11.04
C THR A 6 9.72 -1.47 10.53
N PHE A 7 8.82 -2.38 10.96
CA PHE A 7 7.40 -2.36 10.66
C PHE A 7 6.54 -1.95 11.86
N GLN A 8 7.11 -1.81 13.06
CA GLN A 8 6.37 -1.43 14.28
C GLN A 8 6.02 0.06 14.29
N HIS A 9 5.11 0.44 13.40
CA HIS A 9 4.63 1.81 13.23
C HIS A 9 3.21 1.94 13.81
N PRO A 10 2.89 3.00 14.58
CA PRO A 10 1.61 3.11 15.30
C PRO A 10 0.36 2.97 14.43
N LEU A 11 0.44 3.35 13.15
CA LEU A 11 -0.66 3.20 12.20
C LEU A 11 -0.95 1.75 11.79
N PHE A 12 0.07 0.88 11.77
CA PHE A 12 -0.03 -0.48 11.23
C PHE A 12 0.10 -1.55 12.31
N PHE A 13 1.13 -1.43 13.16
CA PHE A 13 1.46 -2.39 14.20
C PHE A 13 1.87 -1.65 15.48
N SER A 14 0.92 -1.46 16.39
CA SER A 14 1.17 -0.89 17.72
C SER A 14 1.70 -1.92 18.74
N ILE A 15 1.81 -3.18 18.33
CA ILE A 15 2.26 -4.31 19.14
C ILE A 15 3.39 -5.05 18.42
N ASP A 16 4.25 -5.73 19.17
CA ASP A 16 5.45 -6.41 18.67
C ASP A 16 5.17 -7.80 18.04
N SER A 17 3.93 -8.27 18.17
CA SER A 17 3.52 -9.59 17.71
C SER A 17 2.05 -9.62 17.35
N ILE A 18 1.71 -10.34 16.29
CA ILE A 18 0.33 -10.50 15.82
C ILE A 18 -0.01 -11.97 15.63
N ASN A 19 -1.28 -12.31 15.84
CA ASN A 19 -1.82 -13.60 15.42
C ASN A 19 -2.07 -13.55 13.92
N ILE A 20 -1.43 -14.45 13.18
CA ILE A 20 -1.72 -14.60 11.75
C ILE A 20 -3.04 -15.38 11.66
N PRO A 21 -4.06 -14.85 10.97
CA PRO A 21 -5.28 -15.62 10.71
C PRO A 21 -5.00 -16.82 9.81
N THR A 22 -6.02 -17.63 9.56
CA THR A 22 -5.94 -18.72 8.57
C THR A 22 -5.40 -18.17 7.24
N PHE A 23 -4.36 -18.83 6.73
CA PHE A 23 -3.70 -18.46 5.48
C PHE A 23 -4.73 -18.18 4.37
N GLN A 24 -4.54 -17.05 3.70
CA GLN A 24 -5.32 -16.65 2.54
C GLN A 24 -4.40 -16.57 1.32
N PRO A 25 -4.88 -16.93 0.12
CA PRO A 25 -4.07 -16.83 -1.09
C PRO A 25 -3.70 -15.38 -1.42
N PHE A 26 -2.62 -15.17 -2.15
CA PHE A 26 -2.28 -13.86 -2.70
C PHE A 26 -3.42 -13.30 -3.59
N PRO A 27 -3.77 -12.01 -3.48
CA PRO A 27 -3.27 -10.98 -2.56
C PRO A 27 -4.08 -10.84 -1.26
N MET A 28 -5.06 -11.73 -1.00
CA MET A 28 -6.03 -11.60 0.10
C MET A 28 -5.39 -11.53 1.49
N MET A 29 -4.21 -12.13 1.68
CA MET A 29 -3.50 -12.02 2.96
C MET A 29 -3.22 -10.56 3.37
N MET A 30 -3.07 -9.65 2.41
CA MET A 30 -2.84 -8.22 2.67
C MET A 30 -4.05 -7.54 3.32
N LYS A 31 -5.27 -8.06 3.11
CA LYS A 31 -6.49 -7.57 3.81
C LYS A 31 -6.44 -7.80 5.31
N HIS A 32 -5.63 -8.76 5.75
CA HIS A 32 -5.57 -9.17 7.14
C HIS A 32 -4.29 -8.73 7.84
N VAL A 33 -3.16 -8.71 7.12
CA VAL A 33 -1.86 -8.37 7.66
C VAL A 33 -1.16 -7.40 6.70
N PRO A 34 -1.06 -6.10 7.05
CA PRO A 34 -0.26 -5.13 6.30
C PRO A 34 1.17 -5.64 6.07
N PHE A 35 1.72 -5.44 4.88
CA PHE A 35 3.12 -5.81 4.57
C PHE A 35 3.47 -7.30 4.78
N TYR A 36 2.48 -8.21 4.79
CA TYR A 36 2.70 -9.63 5.07
C TYR A 36 3.87 -10.22 4.25
N TYR A 37 3.85 -10.05 2.93
CA TYR A 37 4.87 -10.60 2.05
C TYR A 37 6.25 -9.95 2.22
N ASP A 38 6.27 -8.65 2.50
CA ASP A 38 7.51 -7.91 2.74
C ASP A 38 8.18 -8.35 4.05
N MET A 39 7.39 -8.66 5.09
CA MET A 39 7.89 -9.12 6.38
C MET A 39 8.28 -10.61 6.38
N THR A 40 7.46 -11.48 5.79
CA THR A 40 7.69 -12.93 5.85
C THR A 40 8.70 -13.41 4.81
N GLN A 41 8.79 -12.72 3.66
CA GLN A 41 9.66 -13.10 2.54
C GLN A 41 9.41 -14.52 1.97
N GLU A 42 8.32 -15.18 2.40
CA GLU A 42 7.92 -16.53 1.96
C GLU A 42 7.52 -16.54 0.49
N GLU A 43 6.77 -15.51 0.08
CA GLU A 43 6.52 -15.15 -1.31
C GLU A 43 7.12 -13.75 -1.56
N LYS A 44 7.62 -13.52 -2.78
CA LYS A 44 8.33 -12.27 -3.15
C LYS A 44 7.64 -11.56 -4.32
N PRO A 45 6.47 -10.92 -4.11
CA PRO A 45 5.68 -10.34 -5.20
C PRO A 45 6.40 -9.27 -6.03
N TRP A 46 7.40 -8.58 -5.46
CA TRP A 46 8.23 -7.60 -6.17
C TRP A 46 9.13 -8.21 -7.26
N GLN A 47 9.31 -9.54 -7.28
CA GLN A 47 10.02 -10.25 -8.35
C GLN A 47 9.13 -10.57 -9.56
N ARG A 48 7.81 -10.36 -9.45
CA ARG A 48 6.81 -10.65 -10.49
C ARG A 48 5.78 -9.52 -10.58
N LYS A 49 6.26 -8.28 -10.73
CA LYS A 49 5.44 -7.07 -10.68
C LYS A 49 4.31 -7.03 -11.72
N GLU A 50 4.48 -7.74 -12.84
CA GLU A 50 3.47 -7.86 -13.91
C GLU A 50 2.22 -8.62 -13.43
N GLN A 51 2.37 -9.50 -12.44
CA GLN A 51 1.27 -10.25 -11.83
C GLN A 51 0.82 -9.60 -10.53
N SER A 52 1.76 -9.15 -9.70
CA SER A 52 1.45 -8.66 -8.36
C SER A 52 0.81 -7.27 -8.32
N LEU A 53 1.24 -6.34 -9.18
CA LEU A 53 0.68 -4.99 -9.19
C LEU A 53 -0.78 -4.94 -9.66
N PRO A 54 -1.19 -5.62 -10.75
CA PRO A 54 -2.61 -5.71 -11.10
C PRO A 54 -3.48 -6.28 -9.97
N ALA A 55 -2.95 -7.25 -9.22
CA ALA A 55 -3.68 -7.84 -8.10
C ALA A 55 -3.88 -6.84 -6.94
N ILE A 56 -2.87 -6.02 -6.61
CA ILE A 56 -3.03 -4.94 -5.63
C ILE A 56 -3.99 -3.87 -6.14
N PHE A 57 -3.91 -3.47 -7.41
CA PHE A 57 -4.82 -2.46 -7.96
C PHE A 57 -6.27 -2.93 -7.87
N GLN A 58 -6.53 -4.20 -8.21
CA GLN A 58 -7.84 -4.80 -8.01
C GLN A 58 -8.25 -4.80 -6.53
N LEU A 59 -7.34 -5.15 -5.63
CA LEU A 59 -7.59 -5.16 -4.19
C LEU A 59 -8.02 -3.78 -3.67
N TRP A 60 -7.33 -2.72 -4.11
CA TRP A 60 -7.68 -1.34 -3.80
C TRP A 60 -9.05 -0.96 -4.39
N GLU A 61 -9.33 -1.31 -5.65
CA GLU A 61 -10.62 -1.00 -6.29
C GLU A 61 -11.82 -1.66 -5.60
N GLU A 62 -11.64 -2.85 -5.02
CA GLU A 62 -12.65 -3.52 -4.21
C GLU A 62 -12.89 -2.77 -2.89
N GLU A 63 -11.83 -2.49 -2.13
CA GLU A 63 -11.92 -1.81 -0.83
C GLU A 63 -12.43 -0.37 -0.98
N LYS A 64 -12.00 0.33 -2.03
CA LYS A 64 -12.47 1.67 -2.37
C LYS A 64 -13.98 1.70 -2.56
N ARG A 65 -14.55 0.72 -3.26
CA ARG A 65 -16.00 0.63 -3.48
C ARG A 65 -16.77 0.46 -2.17
N GLU A 66 -16.21 -0.24 -1.19
CA GLU A 66 -16.84 -0.42 0.12
C GLU A 66 -16.86 0.87 0.94
N PHE A 67 -15.78 1.67 0.92
CA PHE A 67 -15.66 2.83 1.82
C PHE A 67 -15.93 4.19 1.19
N ALA A 68 -15.95 4.33 -0.13
CA ALA A 68 -16.28 5.60 -0.80
C ALA A 68 -17.61 6.22 -0.30
N PRO A 69 -18.70 5.44 -0.08
CA PRO A 69 -19.94 6.00 0.47
C PRO A 69 -19.81 6.54 1.90
N LEU A 70 -18.87 6.02 2.69
CA LEU A 70 -18.64 6.46 4.07
C LEU A 70 -18.03 7.87 4.10
N PHE A 71 -17.16 8.20 3.15
CA PHE A 71 -16.61 9.56 3.05
C PHE A 71 -17.65 10.57 2.56
N ALA A 72 -18.53 10.17 1.62
CA ALA A 72 -19.65 11.00 1.18
C ALA A 72 -20.64 11.32 2.32
N THR A 73 -20.86 10.36 3.22
CA THR A 73 -21.77 10.50 4.37
C THR A 73 -21.09 11.00 5.65
N ARG A 74 -19.85 11.49 5.58
CA ARG A 74 -19.04 12.00 6.71
C ARG A 74 -18.82 10.97 7.83
N GLN A 75 -18.78 9.69 7.49
CA GLN A 75 -18.54 8.55 8.38
C GLN A 75 -17.10 8.00 8.24
N GLY A 76 -16.11 8.86 7.97
CA GLY A 76 -14.72 8.46 7.72
C GLY A 76 -14.08 7.62 8.83
N ASN A 77 -14.53 7.75 10.08
CA ASN A 77 -14.10 6.89 11.19
C ASN A 77 -14.37 5.40 10.94
N LYS A 78 -15.48 5.07 10.26
CA LYS A 78 -15.82 3.68 9.90
C LYS A 78 -14.94 3.13 8.78
N ALA A 79 -14.28 4.02 8.02
CA ALA A 79 -13.35 3.66 6.95
C ALA A 79 -11.89 3.62 7.42
N LYS A 80 -11.60 3.88 8.70
CA LYS A 80 -10.22 4.01 9.21
C LYS A 80 -9.37 2.78 8.87
N ASP A 81 -9.86 1.59 9.18
CA ASP A 81 -9.09 0.36 8.93
C ASP A 81 -8.88 0.12 7.44
N GLY A 82 -9.89 0.43 6.62
CA GLY A 82 -9.79 0.39 5.15
C GLY A 82 -8.74 1.36 4.60
N MET A 83 -8.67 2.58 5.16
CA MET A 83 -7.64 3.56 4.81
C MET A 83 -6.25 3.10 5.22
N VAL A 84 -6.09 2.55 6.42
CA VAL A 84 -4.80 1.99 6.86
C VAL A 84 -4.35 0.87 5.92
N ARG A 85 -5.26 -0.03 5.54
CA ARG A 85 -4.97 -1.06 4.53
C ARG A 85 -4.59 -0.45 3.19
N GLY A 86 -5.36 0.50 2.68
CA GLY A 86 -5.07 1.21 1.42
C GLY A 86 -3.70 1.87 1.40
N ILE A 87 -3.28 2.50 2.50
CA ILE A 87 -1.93 3.07 2.64
C ILE A 87 -0.87 1.96 2.56
N SER A 88 -1.09 0.83 3.25
CA SER A 88 -0.15 -0.30 3.19
C SER A 88 -0.05 -0.89 1.78
N TYR A 89 -1.18 -1.04 1.08
CA TYR A 89 -1.24 -1.52 -0.30
C TYR A 89 -0.46 -0.60 -1.24
N PHE A 90 -0.63 0.72 -1.06
CA PHE A 90 0.06 1.71 -1.86
C PHE A 90 1.58 1.65 -1.66
N LEU A 91 2.04 1.58 -0.41
CA LEU A 91 3.47 1.45 -0.10
C LEU A 91 4.06 0.16 -0.69
N CYS A 92 3.37 -0.98 -0.54
CA CYS A 92 3.77 -2.24 -1.20
C CYS A 92 3.85 -2.05 -2.73
N ALA A 93 2.78 -1.56 -3.37
CA ALA A 93 2.75 -1.39 -4.82
C ALA A 93 3.85 -0.43 -5.33
N LEU A 94 4.10 0.66 -4.62
CA LEU A 94 5.12 1.63 -4.96
C LEU A 94 6.53 1.04 -4.85
N HIS A 95 6.82 0.29 -3.79
CA HIS A 95 8.09 -0.43 -3.66
C HIS A 95 8.25 -1.54 -4.70
N TRP A 96 7.21 -2.33 -4.94
CA TRP A 96 7.24 -3.47 -5.86
C TRP A 96 7.34 -3.02 -7.32
N LEU A 97 6.80 -1.84 -7.68
CA LEU A 97 7.05 -1.20 -8.98
C LEU A 97 8.55 -0.98 -9.22
N ASN A 98 9.28 -0.64 -8.16
CA ASN A 98 10.72 -0.46 -8.14
C ASN A 98 11.47 -1.77 -7.81
N GLU A 99 10.83 -2.93 -7.97
CA GLU A 99 11.41 -4.28 -7.83
C GLU A 99 12.05 -4.56 -6.46
N ARG A 100 11.61 -3.83 -5.42
CA ARG A 100 12.07 -3.97 -4.05
C ARG A 100 10.92 -4.28 -3.10
N ALA A 101 11.21 -4.96 -2.00
CA ALA A 101 10.27 -5.05 -0.88
C ALA A 101 10.20 -3.72 -0.13
N VAL A 102 9.13 -3.52 0.63
CA VAL A 102 9.12 -2.55 1.73
C VAL A 102 10.11 -3.05 2.79
N SER A 103 10.98 -2.18 3.28
CA SER A 103 12.02 -2.55 4.25
C SER A 103 11.84 -1.86 5.61
N ASP A 104 11.37 -0.61 5.59
CA ASP A 104 11.16 0.21 6.77
C ASP A 104 9.95 1.14 6.59
N VAL A 105 8.94 0.93 7.43
CA VAL A 105 7.71 1.72 7.49
C VAL A 105 7.80 2.79 8.59
N CYS A 106 8.70 2.64 9.55
CA CYS A 106 8.99 3.65 10.55
C CYS A 106 9.72 4.86 9.95
N HIS A 107 10.49 4.66 8.88
CA HIS A 107 11.18 5.70 8.11
C HIS A 107 10.70 5.77 6.64
N TRP A 108 9.40 5.59 6.44
CA TRP A 108 8.81 5.47 5.10
C TRP A 108 9.11 6.68 4.21
N GLU A 109 9.21 7.91 4.74
CA GLU A 109 9.50 9.12 3.95
C GLU A 109 10.83 9.00 3.21
N LYS A 110 11.86 8.50 3.91
CA LYS A 110 13.20 8.32 3.37
C LYS A 110 13.21 7.21 2.32
N GLU A 111 12.55 6.10 2.62
CA GLU A 111 12.42 4.97 1.69
C GLU A 111 11.73 5.41 0.40
N VAL A 112 10.57 6.07 0.53
CA VAL A 112 9.78 6.55 -0.61
C VAL A 112 10.51 7.61 -1.41
N GLY A 113 11.16 8.57 -0.74
CA GLY A 113 11.94 9.63 -1.41
C GLY A 113 13.14 9.12 -2.22
N SER A 114 13.58 7.88 -1.97
CA SER A 114 14.68 7.23 -2.70
C SER A 114 14.24 6.43 -3.93
N LEU A 115 12.94 6.35 -4.22
CA LEU A 115 12.40 5.54 -5.31
C LEU A 115 12.58 6.22 -6.67
N PRO A 116 13.21 5.56 -7.66
CA PRO A 116 13.32 6.10 -9.02
C PRO A 116 11.96 6.33 -9.70
N LEU A 117 11.00 5.43 -9.45
CA LEU A 117 9.65 5.51 -10.00
C LEU A 117 8.68 5.88 -8.88
N SER A 118 8.14 7.09 -8.94
CA SER A 118 7.16 7.55 -7.96
C SER A 118 6.16 8.55 -8.56
N PRO A 119 4.92 8.60 -8.03
CA PRO A 119 3.98 9.68 -8.29
C PRO A 119 4.55 11.06 -7.93
N LEU A 120 3.92 12.12 -8.43
CA LEU A 120 4.36 13.49 -8.16
C LEU A 120 4.07 13.86 -6.70
N ASN A 121 5.04 14.49 -6.03
CA ASN A 121 4.96 14.94 -4.63
C ASN A 121 4.48 13.83 -3.67
N VAL A 122 4.87 12.58 -3.95
CA VAL A 122 4.36 11.40 -3.23
C VAL A 122 4.61 11.50 -1.71
N VAL A 123 5.76 12.04 -1.29
CA VAL A 123 6.10 12.19 0.14
C VAL A 123 5.12 13.15 0.82
N ASP A 124 4.95 14.36 0.30
CA ASP A 124 4.05 15.36 0.91
C ASP A 124 2.60 14.86 1.01
N ARG A 125 2.13 14.20 -0.05
CA ARG A 125 0.76 13.66 -0.12
C ARG A 125 0.58 12.52 0.87
N LEU A 126 1.53 11.59 0.94
CA LEU A 126 1.50 10.52 1.93
C LEU A 126 1.62 11.07 3.35
N SER A 127 2.46 12.06 3.62
CA SER A 127 2.58 12.67 4.95
C SER A 127 1.25 13.23 5.43
N PHE A 128 0.49 13.89 4.53
CA PHE A 128 -0.86 14.35 4.83
C PHE A 128 -1.82 13.17 5.13
N ILE A 129 -1.80 12.13 4.29
CA ILE A 129 -2.67 10.95 4.44
C ILE A 129 -2.37 10.21 5.76
N PHE A 130 -1.09 10.00 6.09
CA PHE A 130 -0.65 9.36 7.33
C PHE A 130 -1.10 10.15 8.56
N ALA A 131 -0.99 11.48 8.53
CA ALA A 131 -1.42 12.33 9.63
C ALA A 131 -2.94 12.34 9.80
N ARG A 132 -3.71 12.17 8.71
CA ARG A 132 -5.17 12.38 8.71
C ARG A 132 -5.93 11.34 7.88
N PRO A 133 -5.79 10.02 8.14
CA PRO A 133 -6.30 8.98 7.23
C PRO A 133 -7.82 8.97 7.08
N ILE A 134 -8.57 9.51 8.05
CA ILE A 134 -10.04 9.51 8.07
C ILE A 134 -10.69 10.69 7.36
N LEU A 135 -9.92 11.62 6.80
CA LEU A 135 -10.47 12.75 6.03
C LEU A 135 -10.81 12.32 4.61
N HIS A 136 -11.91 12.85 4.08
CA HIS A 136 -12.29 12.68 2.67
C HIS A 136 -11.13 13.07 1.73
N HIS A 137 -10.42 14.15 2.04
CA HIS A 137 -9.29 14.57 1.21
C HIS A 137 -8.17 13.52 1.17
N SER A 138 -7.89 12.85 2.29
CA SER A 138 -6.88 11.78 2.35
C SER A 138 -7.28 10.58 1.49
N PHE A 139 -8.57 10.23 1.48
CA PHE A 139 -9.10 9.20 0.60
C PHE A 139 -8.92 9.56 -0.89
N VAL A 140 -9.30 10.78 -1.28
CA VAL A 140 -9.11 11.25 -2.67
C VAL A 140 -7.64 11.26 -3.07
N GLN A 141 -6.77 11.78 -2.20
CA GLN A 141 -5.33 11.83 -2.45
C GLN A 141 -4.73 10.43 -2.61
N LEU A 142 -5.16 9.45 -1.81
CA LEU A 142 -4.70 8.07 -1.93
C LEU A 142 -5.16 7.44 -3.26
N ASP A 143 -6.40 7.69 -3.68
CA ASP A 143 -6.93 7.15 -4.94
C ASP A 143 -6.23 7.76 -6.18
N GLU A 144 -5.95 9.06 -6.13
CA GLU A 144 -5.17 9.74 -7.16
C GLU A 144 -3.73 9.20 -7.22
N LEU A 145 -3.09 8.94 -6.07
CA LEU A 145 -1.77 8.30 -6.01
C LEU A 145 -1.77 6.91 -6.66
N PHE A 146 -2.80 6.09 -6.43
CA PHE A 146 -2.97 4.81 -7.12
C PHE A 146 -3.12 4.98 -8.64
N THR A 147 -3.93 5.96 -9.06
CA THR A 147 -4.11 6.27 -10.48
C THR A 147 -2.80 6.66 -11.16
N GLU A 148 -1.98 7.48 -10.50
CA GLU A 148 -0.65 7.85 -10.99
C GLU A 148 0.31 6.66 -11.03
N LEU A 149 0.30 5.82 -9.98
CA LEU A 149 1.14 4.63 -9.91
C LEU A 149 0.80 3.61 -11.01
N MET A 150 -0.49 3.40 -11.29
CA MET A 150 -0.94 2.57 -12.42
C MET A 150 -0.41 3.09 -13.76
N LYS A 151 -0.44 4.41 -13.98
CA LYS A 151 0.11 5.01 -15.21
C LYS A 151 1.62 4.76 -15.34
N LEU A 152 2.37 4.89 -14.24
CA LEU A 152 3.81 4.57 -14.21
C LEU A 152 4.07 3.10 -14.55
N PHE A 153 3.31 2.19 -13.96
CA PHE A 153 3.40 0.75 -14.23
C PHE A 153 3.15 0.42 -15.71
N TYR A 154 2.03 0.86 -16.28
CA TYR A 154 1.72 0.56 -17.68
C TYR A 154 2.70 1.22 -18.66
N LYS A 155 3.24 2.40 -18.32
CA LYS A 155 4.31 3.02 -19.10
C LYS A 155 5.57 2.14 -19.12
N GLN A 156 5.97 1.58 -17.97
CA GLN A 156 7.10 0.64 -17.90
C GLN A 156 6.86 -0.63 -18.73
N MET A 157 5.67 -1.24 -18.63
CA MET A 157 5.35 -2.45 -19.40
C MET A 157 5.45 -2.23 -20.92
N VAL A 158 5.09 -1.05 -21.41
CA VAL A 158 5.20 -0.72 -22.84
C VAL A 158 6.64 -0.52 -23.26
N GLN A 159 7.48 0.08 -22.41
CA GLN A 159 8.90 0.28 -22.68
C GLN A 159 9.64 -1.07 -22.75
N GLN A 160 9.39 -1.97 -21.80
CA GLN A 160 10.03 -3.30 -21.76
C GLN A 160 9.65 -4.22 -22.93
N LYS A 161 8.52 -3.98 -23.61
CA LYS A 161 8.11 -4.77 -24.79
C LYS A 161 8.74 -4.27 -26.10
N ARG A 162 9.40 -3.12 -26.08
CA ARG A 162 10.04 -2.51 -27.25
C ARG A 162 11.54 -2.82 -27.34
N ASP A 163 12.12 -3.31 -26.26
CA ASP A 163 13.49 -3.78 -26.15
C ASP A 163 13.56 -5.30 -26.43
#